data_AF-A0A399P9N4-F1
#
_entry.id   AF-A0A399P9N4-F1
#
_cell.length_a   1.000
_cell.length_b   1.000
_cell.length_c   1.000
_cell.angle_alpha   90.00
_cell.angle_beta   90.00
_cell.angle_gamma   90.00
#
_symmetry.space_group_name_H-M   'P 1'
#
loop_
_entity.id
_entity.type
_entity.pdbx_description
1 polymer ?
#
loop_
_entity_poly.entity_id
_entity_poly.type
_entity_poly.pdbx_seq_one_letter_code
_entity_poly.pdbx_strand_id
1 'polypeptide(L)'
;MTAIEAPGGRAQARGAGIVTAVVGFAGTSAVVLTGLTAVGASPSQAASGLLALCVTQGLGTVLLAHRFRRPITLAWSTPGAALLIGSGAVEGGWAAAVGAFLVCGILVLATALWPLLGRLVRLIPASVAAAMLAGVLLPLCVATVTG
;
A
#
# COMPACT_ATOMS: atom_id res chain seq x y z
N MET A 1 -26.06 -14.78 -11.29
CA MET A 1 -25.06 -13.70 -11.30
C MET A 1 -25.80 -12.38 -11.42
N THR A 2 -26.18 -11.80 -10.28
CA THR A 2 -26.90 -10.53 -10.21
C THR A 2 -25.98 -9.42 -10.67
N ALA A 3 -26.36 -8.75 -11.77
CA ALA A 3 -25.76 -7.50 -12.16
C ALA A 3 -25.86 -6.54 -10.96
N ILE A 4 -24.72 -6.03 -10.49
CA ILE A 4 -24.73 -4.84 -9.64
C ILE A 4 -25.15 -3.70 -10.56
N GLU A 5 -26.47 -3.50 -10.74
CA GLU A 5 -27.00 -2.23 -11.19
C GLU A 5 -26.73 -1.24 -10.05
N ALA A 6 -25.69 -0.43 -10.21
CA ALA A 6 -25.47 0.71 -9.34
C ALA A 6 -26.68 1.66 -9.49
N PRO A 7 -27.48 1.93 -8.44
CA PRO A 7 -28.69 2.74 -8.55
C PRO A 7 -28.43 4.25 -8.76
N GLY A 8 -27.32 4.66 -9.40
CA GLY A 8 -26.86 6.04 -9.39
C GLY A 8 -26.26 6.50 -10.71
N GLY A 9 -26.73 7.65 -11.21
CA GLY A 9 -26.15 8.33 -12.36
C GLY A 9 -24.66 8.66 -12.16
N ARG A 10 -23.94 9.00 -13.24
CA ARG A 10 -22.48 9.31 -13.25
C ARG A 10 -22.04 10.28 -12.14
N ALA A 11 -22.93 11.16 -11.69
CA ALA A 11 -22.70 12.06 -10.56
C ALA A 11 -22.53 11.34 -9.21
N GLN A 12 -23.32 10.30 -8.94
CA GLN A 12 -23.24 9.51 -7.72
C GLN A 12 -21.96 8.67 -7.66
N ALA A 13 -21.53 8.09 -8.79
CA ALA A 13 -20.25 7.36 -8.87
C ALA A 13 -19.05 8.28 -8.59
N ARG A 14 -19.08 9.51 -9.12
CA ARG A 14 -18.05 10.53 -8.83
C ARG A 14 -18.07 10.94 -7.35
N GLY A 15 -19.26 11.20 -6.80
CA GLY A 15 -19.43 11.56 -5.40
C GLY A 15 -18.93 10.46 -4.45
N ALA A 16 -19.33 9.20 -4.70
CA ALA A 16 -18.87 8.05 -3.93
C ALA A 16 -17.35 7.88 -4.02
N GLY A 17 -16.75 8.08 -5.20
CA GLY A 17 -15.30 8.04 -5.38
C GLY A 17 -14.56 9.11 -4.57
N ILE A 18 -15.05 10.36 -4.59
CA ILE A 18 -14.47 11.47 -3.82
C ILE A 18 -14.58 11.18 -2.32
N VAL A 19 -15.76 10.79 -1.83
CA VAL A 19 -15.96 10.48 -0.41
C VAL A 19 -15.09 9.31 0.02
N THR A 20 -15.02 8.24 -0.78
CA THR A 20 -14.15 7.09 -0.49
C THR A 20 -12.68 7.48 -0.44
N ALA A 21 -12.22 8.33 -1.36
CA ALA A 21 -10.84 8.80 -1.38
C ALA A 21 -10.52 9.65 -0.14
N VAL A 22 -11.40 10.58 0.23
CA VAL A 22 -11.21 11.46 1.40
C VAL A 22 -11.23 10.65 2.70
N VAL A 23 -12.22 9.79 2.89
CA VAL A 23 -12.35 8.95 4.10
C VAL A 23 -11.19 7.97 4.21
N GLY A 24 -10.81 7.32 3.10
CA GLY A 24 -9.67 6.40 3.07
C GLY A 24 -8.35 7.07 3.40
N PHE A 25 -8.12 8.28 2.86
CA PHE A 25 -6.90 9.05 3.13
C PHE A 25 -6.82 9.56 4.57
N ALA A 26 -7.91 10.13 5.10
CA ALA A 26 -7.95 10.70 6.44
C ALA A 26 -7.65 9.64 7.52
N GLY A 27 -8.12 8.40 7.35
CA GLY A 27 -7.95 7.35 8.35
C GLY A 27 -6.54 6.76 8.45
N THR A 28 -5.74 6.79 7.39
CA THR A 28 -4.49 6.00 7.31
C THR A 28 -3.22 6.82 7.07
N SER A 29 -3.35 8.09 6.68
CA SER A 29 -2.23 9.01 6.45
C SER A 29 -1.36 9.24 7.69
N ALA A 30 -1.97 9.26 8.89
CA ALA A 30 -1.24 9.43 10.16
C ALA A 30 -0.21 8.31 10.39
N VAL A 31 -0.59 7.04 10.15
CA VAL A 31 0.29 5.88 10.33
C VAL A 31 1.48 5.94 9.36
N VAL A 32 1.23 6.37 8.12
CA VAL A 32 2.31 6.56 7.14
C VAL A 32 3.25 7.65 7.58
N LEU A 33 2.75 8.81 8.02
CA LEU A 33 3.60 9.89 8.54
C LEU A 33 4.46 9.41 9.72
N THR A 34 3.87 8.68 10.67
CA THR A 34 4.61 8.08 11.79
C THR A 34 5.72 7.14 11.31
N GLY A 35 5.44 6.29 10.30
CA GLY A 35 6.44 5.43 9.70
C GLY A 35 7.56 6.20 9.01
N LEU A 36 7.25 7.23 8.23
CA LEU A 36 8.26 8.05 7.56
C LEU A 36 9.14 8.79 8.58
N THR A 37 8.55 9.32 9.66
CA THR A 37 9.34 9.98 10.72
C THR A 37 10.17 8.99 11.52
N ALA A 38 9.69 7.75 11.73
CA ALA A 38 10.42 6.72 12.46
C ALA A 38 11.75 6.33 11.78
N VAL A 39 11.80 6.37 10.44
CA VAL A 39 13.03 6.12 9.68
C VAL A 39 13.92 7.35 9.50
N GLY A 40 13.59 8.48 10.15
CA GLY A 40 14.41 9.68 10.19
C GLY A 40 14.05 10.76 9.16
N ALA A 41 12.84 10.75 8.60
CA ALA A 41 12.38 11.86 7.77
C ALA A 41 12.14 13.13 8.60
N SER A 42 12.58 14.29 8.11
CA SER A 42 12.14 15.58 8.64
C SER A 42 10.63 15.80 8.35
N PRO A 43 9.95 16.71 9.06
CA PRO A 43 8.53 16.99 8.81
C PRO A 43 8.22 17.38 7.36
N SER A 44 9.12 18.14 6.72
CA SER A 44 8.98 18.50 5.30
C SER A 44 9.17 17.29 4.38
N GLN A 45 10.12 16.41 4.67
CA GLN A 45 10.34 15.17 3.91
C GLN A 45 9.19 14.19 4.06
N ALA A 46 8.63 14.04 5.26
CA ALA A 46 7.47 13.18 5.51
C ALA A 46 6.24 13.66 4.74
N ALA A 47 5.98 14.98 4.72
CA ALA A 47 4.91 15.57 3.92
C ALA A 47 5.11 15.34 2.42
N SER A 48 6.31 15.58 1.90
CA SER A 48 6.65 15.31 0.49
C SER A 48 6.57 13.81 0.14
N GLY A 49 6.99 12.93 1.05
CA GLY A 49 6.89 11.47 0.87
C GLY A 49 5.45 10.98 0.82
N LEU A 50 4.60 11.49 1.71
CA LEU A 50 3.16 11.20 1.70
C LEU A 50 2.50 11.69 0.40
N LEU A 51 2.86 12.89 -0.06
CA LEU A 51 2.39 13.43 -1.34
C LEU A 51 2.83 12.53 -2.51
N ALA A 52 4.10 12.14 -2.57
CA ALA A 52 4.62 11.26 -3.61
C ALA A 52 3.89 9.91 -3.63
N LEU A 53 3.60 9.34 -2.45
CA LEU A 53 2.82 8.11 -2.31
C LEU A 53 1.39 8.27 -2.86
N CYS A 54 0.70 9.35 -2.50
CA CYS A 54 -0.66 9.63 -2.98
C CYS A 54 -0.71 9.84 -4.49
N VAL A 55 0.21 10.63 -5.04
CA VAL A 55 0.31 10.90 -6.48
C VAL A 55 0.60 9.60 -7.24
N THR A 56 1.54 8.78 -6.75
CA THR A 56 1.90 7.51 -7.39
C THR A 56 0.73 6.52 -7.40
N GLN A 57 0.02 6.39 -6.29
CA GLN A 57 -1.16 5.50 -6.22
C GLN A 57 -2.33 6.02 -7.06
N GLY A 58 -2.58 7.33 -7.05
CA GLY A 58 -3.63 7.94 -7.87
C GLY A 58 -3.36 7.77 -9.36
N LEU A 59 -2.17 8.15 -9.81
CA LEU A 59 -1.75 7.97 -11.20
C LEU A 59 -1.71 6.50 -11.61
N GLY A 60 -1.18 5.62 -10.76
CA GLY A 60 -1.13 4.18 -11.03
C GLY A 60 -2.53 3.57 -11.12
N THR A 61 -3.45 3.95 -10.24
CA THR A 61 -4.86 3.51 -10.30
C THR A 61 -5.52 3.95 -11.61
N VAL A 62 -5.37 5.22 -12.01
CA VAL A 62 -5.91 5.74 -13.27
C VAL A 62 -5.28 5.02 -14.47
N LEU A 63 -3.95 4.85 -14.48
CA LEU A 63 -3.22 4.22 -15.56
C LEU A 63 -3.61 2.74 -15.72
N LEU A 64 -3.65 1.97 -14.64
CA LEU A 64 -4.05 0.56 -14.68
C LEU A 64 -5.52 0.42 -15.06
N ALA A 65 -6.41 1.22 -14.48
CA ALA A 65 -7.83 1.17 -14.81
C ALA A 65 -8.07 1.48 -16.29
N HIS A 66 -7.37 2.49 -16.84
CA HIS A 66 -7.43 2.83 -18.25
C HIS A 66 -6.82 1.73 -19.15
N ARG A 67 -5.64 1.21 -18.79
CA ARG A 67 -4.90 0.22 -19.59
C ARG A 67 -5.59 -1.14 -19.66
N PHE A 68 -6.21 -1.58 -18.57
CA PHE A 68 -6.88 -2.88 -18.47
C PHE A 68 -8.40 -2.80 -18.67
N ARG A 69 -8.96 -1.60 -18.78
CA ARG A 69 -10.42 -1.34 -18.89
C ARG A 69 -11.24 -2.09 -17.84
N ARG A 70 -10.69 -2.19 -16.62
CA ARG A 70 -11.30 -2.82 -15.45
C ARG A 70 -11.10 -1.90 -14.24
N PRO A 71 -12.02 -1.90 -13.25
CA PRO A 71 -11.87 -1.10 -12.04
C PRO A 71 -10.75 -1.69 -11.16
N ILE A 72 -9.50 -1.32 -11.45
CA ILE A 72 -8.33 -1.73 -10.70
C ILE A 72 -7.90 -0.56 -9.83
N THR A 73 -7.80 -0.79 -8.52
CA THR A 73 -7.37 0.22 -7.54
C THR A 73 -6.08 -0.23 -6.87
N LEU A 74 -5.10 0.67 -6.75
CA LEU A 74 -3.90 0.44 -5.97
C LEU A 74 -4.18 0.71 -4.49
N ALA A 75 -4.26 -0.35 -3.69
CA ALA A 75 -4.40 -0.24 -2.24
C ALA A 75 -3.10 0.26 -1.58
N TRP A 76 -3.25 0.88 -0.41
CA TRP A 76 -2.13 1.27 0.44
C TRP A 76 -1.43 0.03 1.02
N SER A 77 -0.12 0.11 1.22
CA SER A 77 0.65 -0.94 1.91
C SER A 77 0.71 -0.65 3.41
N THR A 78 -0.38 -0.95 4.13
CA THR A 78 -0.41 -0.92 5.60
C THR A 78 0.75 -1.69 6.25
N PRO A 79 1.11 -2.92 5.82
CA PRO A 79 2.29 -3.61 6.35
C PRO A 79 3.60 -2.88 6.05
N GLY A 80 3.68 -2.13 4.94
CA GLY A 80 4.85 -1.29 4.63
C GLY A 80 5.02 -0.13 5.62
N ALA A 81 3.93 0.53 5.99
CA ALA A 81 3.95 1.57 7.01
C ALA A 81 4.33 1.00 8.39
N ALA A 82 3.79 -0.17 8.75
CA ALA A 82 4.13 -0.86 9.98
C ALA A 82 5.61 -1.28 10.01
N LEU A 83 6.16 -1.74 8.88
CA LEU A 83 7.58 -2.05 8.75
C LEU A 83 8.46 -0.83 8.95
N LEU A 84 8.10 0.33 8.40
CA LEU A 84 8.82 1.59 8.61
C LEU A 84 8.85 2.00 10.09
N ILE A 85 7.73 1.83 10.79
CA ILE A 85 7.66 2.08 12.24
C ILE A 85 8.59 1.11 12.99
N GLY A 86 8.53 -0.18 12.66
CA GLY A 86 9.33 -1.22 13.32
C GLY A 86 10.83 -1.18 12.98
N SER A 87 11.21 -0.64 11.82
CA SER A 87 12.61 -0.58 11.40
C SER A 87 13.44 0.45 12.17
N GLY A 88 12.80 1.48 12.74
CA GLY A 88 13.49 2.58 13.42
C GLY A 88 14.47 3.34 12.51
N ALA A 89 15.44 4.02 13.12
CA ALA A 89 16.43 4.80 12.39
C ALA A 89 17.35 3.87 11.56
N VAL A 90 17.40 4.11 10.24
CA VAL A 90 18.20 3.31 9.29
C VAL A 90 19.61 3.89 9.16
N GLU A 91 20.63 3.04 9.11
CA GLU A 91 22.00 3.46 8.77
C GLU A 91 22.03 4.08 7.35
N GLY A 92 22.45 5.34 7.24
CA GLY A 92 22.35 6.13 6.01
C GLY A 92 21.11 7.04 5.92
N GLY A 93 20.24 7.03 6.94
CA GLY A 93 19.14 7.98 7.12
C GLY A 93 18.02 7.86 6.08
N TRP A 94 17.23 8.93 5.95
CA TRP A 94 16.05 8.99 5.09
C TRP A 94 16.32 8.59 3.62
N ALA A 95 17.46 9.02 3.06
CA ALA A 95 17.80 8.70 1.67
C ALA A 95 18.06 7.20 1.47
N ALA A 96 18.69 6.52 2.43
CA ALA A 96 18.89 5.08 2.39
C ALA A 96 17.55 4.33 2.50
N ALA A 97 16.63 4.79 3.35
CA ALA A 97 15.29 4.23 3.45
C ALA A 97 14.52 4.35 2.13
N VAL A 98 14.52 5.53 1.50
CA VAL A 98 13.88 5.73 0.18
C VAL A 98 14.52 4.83 -0.88
N GLY A 99 15.85 4.74 -0.92
CA GLY A 99 16.58 3.87 -1.84
C GLY A 99 16.22 2.40 -1.67
N ALA A 100 16.13 1.91 -0.43
CA ALA A 100 15.74 0.53 -0.13
C ALA A 100 14.33 0.21 -0.64
N PHE A 101 13.36 1.13 -0.45
CA PHE A 101 12.00 0.95 -0.98
C PHE A 101 11.93 1.00 -2.50
N LEU A 102 12.72 1.86 -3.16
CA LEU A 102 12.80 1.90 -4.61
C LEU A 102 13.38 0.60 -5.18
N VAL A 103 14.47 0.10 -4.61
CA VAL A 103 15.07 -1.18 -4.99
C VAL A 103 14.09 -2.33 -4.77
N CYS A 104 13.44 -2.37 -3.60
CA CYS A 104 12.41 -3.38 -3.30
C CYS A 104 11.25 -3.32 -4.30
N GLY A 105 10.78 -2.13 -4.65
CA GLY A 105 9.73 -1.93 -5.67
C GLY A 105 10.14 -2.44 -7.05
N ILE A 106 11.37 -2.17 -7.49
CA ILE A 106 11.92 -2.68 -8.75
C ILE A 106 11.99 -4.21 -8.73
N LEU A 107 12.48 -4.80 -7.63
CA LEU A 107 12.53 -6.26 -7.48
C LEU A 107 11.12 -6.86 -7.50
N VAL A 108 10.15 -6.26 -6.81
CA VAL A 108 8.75 -6.70 -6.84
C VAL A 108 8.19 -6.63 -8.27
N LEU A 109 8.43 -5.54 -9.00
CA LEU A 109 8.01 -5.44 -10.40
C LEU A 109 8.69 -6.49 -11.28
N ALA A 110 9.97 -6.76 -11.08
CA ALA A 110 10.70 -7.81 -11.78
C ALA A 110 10.09 -9.20 -11.50
N THR A 111 9.70 -9.49 -10.25
CA THR A 111 9.02 -10.75 -9.92
C THR A 111 7.60 -10.82 -10.50
N ALA A 112 6.88 -9.70 -10.57
CA ALA A 112 5.54 -9.63 -11.16
C ALA A 112 5.55 -9.87 -12.68
N LEU A 113 6.64 -9.46 -13.35
CA LEU A 113 6.90 -9.75 -14.76
C LEU A 113 7.28 -11.21 -15.03
N TRP A 114 7.52 -12.02 -13.99
CA TRP A 114 7.92 -13.42 -14.11
C TRP A 114 6.70 -14.36 -14.05
N PRO A 115 6.15 -14.82 -15.20
CA PRO A 115 4.87 -15.56 -15.24
C PRO A 115 4.92 -16.93 -14.53
N LEU A 116 6.11 -17.51 -14.39
CA LEU A 116 6.34 -18.76 -13.65
C LEU A 116 6.11 -18.59 -12.14
N LEU A 117 6.55 -17.48 -11.54
CA LEU A 117 6.32 -17.20 -10.12
C LEU A 117 4.82 -17.05 -9.85
N GLY A 118 4.11 -16.33 -10.72
CA GLY A 118 2.65 -16.19 -10.62
C GLY A 118 1.91 -17.54 -10.71
N ARG A 119 2.41 -18.50 -11.49
CA ARG A 119 1.87 -19.87 -11.54
C ARG A 119 2.16 -20.66 -10.25
N LEU A 120 3.37 -20.53 -9.69
CA LEU A 120 3.75 -21.17 -8.44
C LEU A 120 2.96 -20.63 -7.24
N VAL A 121 2.79 -19.31 -7.16
CA VAL A 121 2.00 -18.67 -6.09
C VAL A 121 0.54 -19.12 -6.11
N ARG A 122 -0.03 -19.38 -7.30
CA ARG A 122 -1.39 -19.93 -7.44
C ARG A 122 -1.55 -21.35 -6.91
N LEU A 123 -0.45 -22.08 -6.68
CA LEU A 123 -0.48 -23.41 -6.07
C LEU A 123 -0.52 -23.35 -4.54
N ILE A 124 -0.28 -22.18 -3.92
CA ILE A 124 -0.29 -22.03 -2.47
C ILE A 124 -1.74 -22.20 -1.97
N PRO A 125 -2.03 -23.20 -1.11
CA PRO A 125 -3.36 -23.36 -0.53
C PRO A 125 -3.76 -22.14 0.30
N ALA A 126 -5.05 -21.79 0.28
CA ALA A 126 -5.56 -20.62 1.01
C ALA A 126 -5.24 -20.65 2.51
N SER A 127 -5.20 -21.85 3.12
CA SER A 127 -4.82 -22.03 4.53
C SER A 127 -3.37 -21.62 4.82
N VAL A 128 -2.44 -21.90 3.91
CA VAL A 128 -1.02 -21.52 4.04
C VAL A 128 -0.86 -20.01 3.85
N ALA A 129 -1.57 -19.43 2.88
CA ALA A 129 -1.57 -17.98 2.67
C ALA A 129 -2.13 -17.24 3.91
N ALA A 130 -3.20 -17.75 4.51
CA ALA A 130 -3.76 -17.22 5.75
C ALA A 130 -2.77 -17.35 6.92
N ALA A 131 -2.07 -18.48 7.05
CA ALA A 131 -1.04 -18.68 8.07
C ALA A 131 0.16 -17.73 7.89
N MET A 132 0.59 -17.50 6.65
CA MET A 132 1.66 -16.52 6.33
C MET A 132 1.25 -15.11 6.76
N LEU A 133 0.01 -14.70 6.45
CA LEU A 133 -0.51 -13.39 6.85
C LEU A 133 -0.61 -13.28 8.38
N ALA A 134 -1.11 -14.32 9.06
CA ALA A 134 -1.19 -14.36 10.51
C ALA A 134 0.20 -14.24 11.16
N GLY A 135 1.21 -14.91 10.61
CA GLY A 135 2.60 -14.83 11.08
C GLY A 135 3.21 -13.43 10.96
N VAL A 136 2.87 -12.67 9.91
CA VAL A 136 3.33 -11.29 9.74
C VAL A 136 2.56 -10.31 10.62
N LEU A 137 1.25 -10.52 10.81
CA LEU A 137 0.40 -9.64 11.60
C LEU A 137 0.59 -9.83 13.11
N LEU A 138 0.83 -11.05 13.60
CA LEU A 138 0.90 -11.35 15.02
C LEU A 138 1.97 -10.51 15.75
N PRO A 139 3.23 -10.40 15.27
CA PRO A 139 4.23 -9.53 15.89
C PRO A 139 3.82 -8.05 15.88
N LEU A 140 3.19 -7.59 14.79
CA LEU A 140 2.72 -6.21 14.67
C LEU A 140 1.60 -5.90 15.68
N CYS A 141 0.65 -6.82 15.87
CA CYS A 141 -0.43 -6.67 16.85
C CYS A 141 0.09 -6.75 18.29
N VAL A 142 0.98 -7.70 18.59
CA VAL A 142 1.54 -7.84 19.94
C VAL A 142 2.37 -6.60 20.31
N ALA A 143 3.18 -6.10 19.38
CA ALA A 143 3.98 -4.89 19.59
C ALA A 143 3.12 -3.67 19.98
N THR A 144 1.90 -3.54 19.45
CA THR A 144 0.98 -2.43 19.83
C THR A 144 0.39 -2.54 21.24
N VAL A 145 0.40 -3.72 21.85
CA VAL A 145 -0.16 -3.94 23.21
C VAL A 145 0.93 -3.94 24.28
N THR A 146 2.16 -4.30 23.90
CA THR A 146 3.29 -4.39 24.84
C THR A 146 4.20 -3.17 24.85
N GLY A 147 4.04 -2.23 23.92
CA GLY A 147 4.77 -0.95 23.84
C GLY A 147 3.88 0.23 24.17
#